data_AF-A0A9N8D941-F1
#
_entry.id   AF-A0A9N8D941-F1
#
_cell.length_a   1.000
_cell.length_b   1.000
_cell.length_c   1.000
_cell.angle_alpha   90.00
_cell.angle_beta   90.00
_cell.angle_gamma   90.00
#
_symmetry.space_group_name_H-M   'P 1'
#
loop_
_entity.id
_entity.type
_entity.pdbx_description
1 polymer ?
#
loop_
_entity_poly.entity_id
_entity_poly.type
_entity_poly.pdbx_seq_one_letter_code
_entity_poly.pdbx_strand_id
1 'polypeptide(L)'
;MVLSRRQRKQVFGLWLASAATICSPVLALHMQQQPPSSSSWQPPKHWKFTGFRHRAPTTTTTTSHQSTFDDDRDDLYYGNNDAPAAGAIFPDGGLSPCVIKVIGVGGGGSNAVDRMLDTAVGGVDFWAINTDAQALGRSKAKGAKTLNIGASVTRGLGAGGNPDIGRMAAEESLAEIEAMVAGTDLCFVTSGMGGGTGSGACPVVAQIAKEQGCLTVGIVTKPFMFEGKRRMTQAIKAIDRLRENVDTVIVVSNDRLLEIIPDDTPIERAFAVADDILRQGVVGISDIIVKPGLINVDFADVRSIMSGAGTALMGIGIGNGKTAAEDAAAAAISSPLLDSTIENAKGVVFNISGGPNLSLNEVNQAAKLIYSTVEADANVIFGALVDETLEDNISITVLATGFKTKESEMGARARMSEPTQSTARSSMPSSDTSFNDVRGQAAGARRQSQQQSAQTARQSPPVQDDDLPPESGGEQLPSFLKNLKKKR
;
A
#
# COMPACT_ATOMS: atom_id res chain seq x y z
N MET A 1 -50.80 9.25 30.65
CA MET A 1 -52.07 9.87 30.24
C MET A 1 -51.88 10.44 28.83
N VAL A 2 -52.59 9.85 27.87
CA VAL A 2 -52.45 10.08 26.42
C VAL A 2 -53.00 11.46 26.07
N LEU A 3 -52.19 12.33 25.47
CA LEU A 3 -52.62 13.63 24.96
C LEU A 3 -52.76 13.62 23.44
N SER A 4 -53.83 14.27 22.98
CA SER A 4 -54.57 14.00 21.75
C SER A 4 -53.98 14.63 20.47
N ARG A 5 -54.33 14.03 19.33
CA ARG A 5 -53.87 14.37 17.96
C ARG A 5 -54.20 15.79 17.46
N ARG A 6 -54.84 16.65 18.26
CA ARG A 6 -55.17 18.04 17.87
C ARG A 6 -54.18 19.10 18.35
N GLN A 7 -53.28 18.81 19.30
CA GLN A 7 -52.25 19.77 19.74
C GLN A 7 -50.90 19.65 19.01
N ARG A 8 -50.69 18.62 18.16
CA ARG A 8 -49.49 18.52 17.31
C ARG A 8 -49.54 19.33 16.02
N LYS A 9 -50.68 19.92 15.65
CA LYS A 9 -50.83 20.70 14.40
C LYS A 9 -50.66 22.21 14.55
N GLN A 10 -50.50 22.74 15.76
CA GLN A 10 -50.32 24.19 15.99
C GLN A 10 -48.89 24.62 16.31
N VAL A 11 -47.96 23.70 16.57
CA VAL A 11 -46.53 24.04 16.77
C VAL A 11 -45.68 23.79 15.51
N PHE A 12 -46.24 23.15 14.47
CA PHE A 12 -45.57 22.93 13.19
C PHE A 12 -45.80 24.04 12.14
N GLY A 13 -46.64 25.05 12.46
CA GLY A 13 -47.03 26.13 11.54
C GLY A 13 -46.28 27.45 11.72
N LEU A 14 -45.35 27.54 12.66
CA LEU A 14 -44.59 28.76 12.95
C LEU A 14 -43.09 28.44 13.13
N TRP A 15 -42.48 27.76 12.17
CA TRP A 15 -41.01 27.73 12.01
C TRP A 15 -40.55 27.57 10.55
N LEU A 16 -41.44 27.88 9.60
CA LEU A 16 -41.18 27.92 8.16
C LEU A 16 -41.50 29.31 7.58
N ALA A 17 -41.00 30.34 8.27
CA ALA A 17 -41.08 31.74 7.85
C ALA A 17 -39.86 32.52 8.37
N SER A 18 -38.65 32.06 8.04
CA SER A 18 -37.41 32.85 8.03
C SER A 18 -36.26 32.01 7.45
N ALA A 19 -36.28 31.81 6.13
CA ALA A 19 -35.11 31.47 5.31
C ALA A 19 -35.54 31.50 3.82
N ALA A 20 -36.00 32.66 3.36
CA ALA A 20 -36.34 32.92 1.97
C ALA A 20 -35.46 34.05 1.43
N THR A 21 -34.14 33.81 1.36
CA THR A 21 -33.11 34.47 0.54
C THR A 21 -31.87 33.59 0.79
N ILE A 22 -31.24 32.85 -0.11
CA ILE A 22 -30.86 33.07 -1.51
C ILE A 22 -30.75 31.66 -2.13
N CYS A 23 -31.66 31.29 -3.04
CA CYS A 23 -31.44 30.23 -4.03
C CYS A 23 -32.65 30.19 -4.99
N SER A 24 -32.45 30.60 -6.24
CA SER A 24 -33.33 30.28 -7.38
C SER A 24 -32.72 30.78 -8.69
N PRO A 25 -33.13 30.21 -9.85
CA PRO A 25 -32.19 29.52 -10.71
C PRO A 25 -32.08 30.12 -12.12
N VAL A 26 -31.21 29.48 -12.88
CA VAL A 26 -31.07 29.45 -14.34
C VAL A 26 -32.41 29.54 -15.10
N LEU A 27 -32.32 30.22 -16.26
CA LEU A 27 -33.20 30.22 -17.45
C LEU A 27 -34.29 31.31 -17.55
N ALA A 28 -34.01 32.37 -18.34
CA ALA A 28 -34.75 32.76 -19.57
C ALA A 28 -34.65 34.28 -19.88
N LEU A 29 -33.87 34.62 -20.93
CA LEU A 29 -34.17 35.53 -22.07
C LEU A 29 -32.91 36.32 -22.50
N HIS A 30 -32.28 35.88 -23.59
CA HIS A 30 -31.98 36.77 -24.70
C HIS A 30 -31.97 35.99 -26.01
N MET A 31 -32.82 36.45 -26.93
CA MET A 31 -32.90 36.05 -28.32
C MET A 31 -31.61 36.45 -29.04
N GLN A 32 -31.09 35.66 -29.99
CA GLN A 32 -31.32 35.89 -31.42
C GLN A 32 -30.52 34.91 -32.31
N GLN A 33 -31.23 34.36 -33.30
CA GLN A 33 -30.80 33.82 -34.60
C GLN A 33 -30.30 32.37 -34.72
N GLN A 34 -31.22 31.48 -35.15
CA GLN A 34 -31.00 30.57 -36.29
C GLN A 34 -32.32 30.37 -37.08
N PRO A 35 -32.26 30.19 -38.42
CA PRO A 35 -33.34 29.62 -39.23
C PRO A 35 -33.14 28.10 -39.49
N PRO A 36 -34.15 27.38 -40.05
CA PRO A 36 -34.62 26.12 -39.45
C PRO A 36 -34.53 24.83 -40.31
N SER A 37 -34.83 23.70 -39.64
CA SER A 37 -35.43 22.40 -40.06
C SER A 37 -35.35 21.92 -41.53
N SER A 38 -35.06 20.65 -41.82
CA SER A 38 -35.98 19.53 -41.57
C SER A 38 -35.44 18.13 -41.97
N SER A 39 -35.90 17.15 -41.20
CA SER A 39 -36.11 15.70 -41.39
C SER A 39 -35.73 14.91 -42.67
N SER A 40 -35.11 13.75 -42.39
CA SER A 40 -35.43 12.37 -42.85
C SER A 40 -35.38 12.01 -44.35
N TRP A 41 -34.50 11.05 -44.71
CA TRP A 41 -34.82 9.89 -45.58
C TRP A 41 -33.65 8.86 -45.69
N GLN A 42 -33.95 7.56 -45.72
CA GLN A 42 -33.13 6.43 -46.24
C GLN A 42 -34.05 5.55 -47.14
N PRO A 43 -33.56 4.51 -47.84
CA PRO A 43 -32.73 4.44 -49.06
C PRO A 43 -33.52 3.74 -50.23
N PRO A 44 -32.86 3.30 -51.32
CA PRO A 44 -33.06 1.89 -51.70
C PRO A 44 -31.81 1.15 -52.26
N LYS A 45 -31.86 -0.19 -52.14
CA LYS A 45 -31.03 -1.23 -52.80
C LYS A 45 -31.41 -1.28 -54.31
N HIS A 46 -30.72 -1.84 -55.32
CA HIS A 46 -30.21 -3.20 -55.65
C HIS A 46 -29.37 -3.04 -56.97
N TRP A 47 -28.26 -3.73 -57.30
CA TRP A 47 -28.15 -5.11 -57.79
C TRP A 47 -26.66 -5.48 -58.04
N LYS A 48 -26.39 -6.80 -58.08
CA LYS A 48 -25.11 -7.54 -58.08
C LYS A 48 -24.41 -7.65 -59.46
N PHE A 49 -23.06 -7.83 -59.51
CA PHE A 49 -22.36 -9.09 -59.89
C PHE A 49 -20.82 -8.90 -60.11
N THR A 50 -20.03 -9.72 -59.39
CA THR A 50 -18.77 -10.44 -59.71
C THR A 50 -17.66 -9.90 -60.65
N GLY A 51 -16.40 -10.14 -60.25
CA GLY A 51 -15.42 -10.81 -61.15
C GLY A 51 -13.97 -10.32 -61.19
N PHE A 52 -13.07 -11.11 -60.58
CA PHE A 52 -11.70 -11.45 -61.00
C PHE A 52 -10.54 -10.42 -61.14
N ARG A 53 -9.56 -10.60 -60.24
CA ARG A 53 -8.11 -10.84 -60.40
C ARG A 53 -7.26 -10.16 -61.52
N HIS A 54 -6.11 -9.69 -61.03
CA HIS A 54 -4.73 -9.80 -61.53
C HIS A 54 -4.08 -8.69 -62.41
N ARG A 55 -2.91 -8.29 -61.89
CA ARG A 55 -1.61 -8.00 -62.54
C ARG A 55 -1.41 -6.67 -63.28
N ALA A 56 -0.36 -5.97 -62.83
CA ALA A 56 0.43 -4.97 -63.56
C ALA A 56 1.02 -5.56 -64.87
N PRO A 57 1.53 -4.71 -65.80
CA PRO A 57 2.93 -4.24 -65.68
C PRO A 57 3.23 -2.80 -66.21
N THR A 58 4.42 -2.34 -65.82
CA THR A 58 5.38 -1.35 -66.41
C THR A 58 5.21 -1.05 -67.91
N THR A 59 5.53 0.12 -68.49
CA THR A 59 6.81 0.90 -68.58
C THR A 59 6.47 2.14 -69.47
N THR A 60 7.05 3.34 -69.41
CA THR A 60 8.26 3.77 -70.16
C THR A 60 8.43 5.31 -70.07
N THR A 61 9.69 5.71 -69.96
CA THR A 61 10.40 7.00 -70.00
C THR A 61 10.14 7.92 -71.22
N THR A 62 10.32 9.26 -71.07
CA THR A 62 10.93 10.24 -72.02
C THR A 62 11.06 11.61 -71.31
N THR A 63 12.23 12.12 -70.86
CA THR A 63 13.37 12.84 -71.49
C THR A 63 13.25 14.37 -71.66
N SER A 64 14.32 15.09 -71.27
CA SER A 64 14.79 16.47 -71.64
C SER A 64 14.41 17.60 -70.65
N HIS A 65 15.24 18.60 -70.27
CA HIS A 65 16.47 19.22 -70.82
C HIS A 65 17.33 19.89 -69.72
N GLN A 66 18.59 20.21 -70.07
CA GLN A 66 19.72 20.78 -69.30
C GLN A 66 19.54 22.19 -68.71
N SER A 67 20.24 22.51 -67.60
CA SER A 67 21.29 23.57 -67.57
C SER A 67 22.02 23.62 -66.22
N THR A 68 23.32 23.94 -66.30
CA THR A 68 24.36 23.97 -65.28
C THR A 68 24.44 25.29 -64.52
N PHE A 69 24.62 25.27 -63.20
CA PHE A 69 25.39 26.26 -62.42
C PHE A 69 25.77 25.62 -61.07
N ASP A 70 27.06 25.43 -60.84
CA ASP A 70 27.63 25.00 -59.56
C ASP A 70 27.65 26.18 -58.58
N ASP A 71 27.11 25.98 -57.37
CA ASP A 71 27.58 26.68 -56.18
C ASP A 71 27.44 25.72 -54.97
N ASP A 72 28.59 25.41 -54.37
CA ASP A 72 28.71 24.61 -53.18
C ASP A 72 28.01 25.30 -51.99
N ARG A 73 26.97 24.68 -51.43
CA ARG A 73 26.67 24.64 -49.98
C ARG A 73 25.33 23.94 -49.65
N ASP A 74 25.42 23.09 -48.63
CA ASP A 74 24.34 22.69 -47.72
C ASP A 74 23.15 21.89 -48.28
N ASP A 75 23.35 20.60 -48.55
CA ASP A 75 22.27 19.59 -48.64
C ASP A 75 22.63 18.31 -47.89
N LEU A 76 22.69 18.42 -46.55
CA LEU A 76 22.46 17.28 -45.65
C LEU A 76 21.09 17.50 -45.01
N TYR A 77 20.00 17.08 -45.65
CA TYR A 77 18.79 16.60 -44.98
C TYR A 77 17.76 16.10 -46.00
N TYR A 78 16.98 15.10 -45.59
CA TYR A 78 15.92 14.39 -46.34
C TYR A 78 16.32 13.17 -47.17
N GLY A 79 16.90 12.19 -46.48
CA GLY A 79 16.64 10.78 -46.79
C GLY A 79 15.37 10.31 -46.07
N ASN A 80 14.29 10.08 -46.83
CA ASN A 80 13.11 9.36 -46.37
C ASN A 80 13.49 7.97 -45.86
N ASN A 81 13.25 7.71 -44.58
CA ASN A 81 13.19 6.37 -43.99
C ASN A 81 11.93 6.29 -43.11
N ASP A 82 10.77 6.18 -43.76
CA ASP A 82 9.53 5.78 -43.11
C ASP A 82 9.55 4.27 -42.82
N ALA A 83 10.35 3.91 -41.83
CA ALA A 83 10.17 2.70 -41.04
C ALA A 83 10.67 3.05 -39.62
N PRO A 84 9.81 3.07 -38.58
CA PRO A 84 10.34 3.19 -37.23
C PRO A 84 11.28 2.01 -37.01
N ALA A 85 12.53 2.30 -36.69
CA ALA A 85 13.51 1.29 -36.35
C ALA A 85 12.89 0.36 -35.30
N ALA A 86 12.84 -0.94 -35.61
CA ALA A 86 12.35 -1.95 -34.69
C ALA A 86 13.14 -1.84 -33.38
N GLY A 87 12.51 -1.29 -32.34
CA GLY A 87 13.13 -1.18 -31.01
C GLY A 87 12.86 0.11 -30.23
N ALA A 88 12.30 1.17 -30.83
CA ALA A 88 11.93 2.36 -30.07
C ALA A 88 10.60 2.13 -29.35
N ILE A 89 10.64 1.98 -28.02
CA ILE A 89 9.45 2.01 -27.16
C ILE A 89 9.08 3.48 -26.96
N PHE A 90 8.03 3.93 -27.63
CA PHE A 90 7.42 5.22 -27.36
C PHE A 90 6.27 4.99 -26.37
N PRO A 91 6.28 5.63 -25.19
CA PRO A 91 5.16 5.52 -24.29
C PRO A 91 3.93 6.24 -24.88
N ASP A 92 2.78 5.59 -24.82
CA ASP A 92 1.52 6.19 -25.22
C ASP A 92 1.23 7.41 -24.32
N GLY A 93 1.15 8.60 -24.91
CA GLY A 93 0.78 9.83 -24.20
C GLY A 93 1.87 10.46 -23.32
N GLY A 94 3.14 10.06 -23.44
CA GLY A 94 4.26 10.73 -22.76
C GLY A 94 4.44 10.38 -21.27
N LEU A 95 3.80 9.30 -20.79
CA LEU A 95 3.98 8.75 -19.45
C LEU A 95 5.24 7.85 -19.40
N SER A 96 5.81 7.61 -18.22
CA SER A 96 6.91 6.63 -18.08
C SER A 96 6.48 5.23 -18.57
N PRO A 97 7.34 4.47 -19.27
CA PRO A 97 7.02 3.09 -19.69
C PRO A 97 6.90 2.11 -18.50
N CYS A 98 7.23 2.55 -17.29
CA CYS A 98 7.18 1.76 -16.06
C CYS A 98 5.73 1.40 -15.70
N VAL A 99 5.42 0.10 -15.65
CA VAL A 99 4.10 -0.40 -15.22
C VAL A 99 4.06 -0.45 -13.69
N ILE A 100 3.31 0.48 -13.10
CA ILE A 100 3.11 0.57 -11.65
C ILE A 100 1.76 -0.04 -11.26
N LYS A 101 1.76 -0.96 -10.29
CA LYS A 101 0.53 -1.48 -9.67
C LYS A 101 0.48 -1.21 -8.18
N VAL A 102 -0.71 -0.86 -7.69
CA VAL A 102 -0.99 -0.71 -6.26
C VAL A 102 -2.02 -1.73 -5.83
N ILE A 103 -1.64 -2.57 -4.88
CA ILE A 103 -2.41 -3.70 -4.40
C ILE A 103 -2.80 -3.46 -2.94
N GLY A 104 -4.05 -3.10 -2.73
CA GLY A 104 -4.65 -2.93 -1.40
C GLY A 104 -5.16 -4.27 -0.86
N VAL A 105 -4.53 -4.78 0.19
CA VAL A 105 -4.85 -6.09 0.78
C VAL A 105 -5.67 -5.95 2.06
N GLY A 106 -6.81 -6.63 2.13
CA GLY A 106 -7.74 -6.59 3.25
C GLY A 106 -8.47 -5.24 3.37
N GLY A 107 -9.25 -5.06 4.44
CA GLY A 107 -10.11 -3.88 4.61
C GLY A 107 -9.38 -2.54 4.57
N GLY A 108 -8.31 -2.37 5.35
CA GLY A 108 -7.52 -1.12 5.36
C GLY A 108 -6.84 -0.84 4.02
N GLY A 109 -6.29 -1.88 3.36
CA GLY A 109 -5.69 -1.72 2.03
C GLY A 109 -6.73 -1.37 0.96
N SER A 110 -7.90 -2.03 0.97
CA SER A 110 -9.01 -1.70 0.07
C SER A 110 -9.50 -0.25 0.27
N ASN A 111 -9.62 0.21 1.52
CA ASN A 111 -10.00 1.58 1.82
C ASN A 111 -8.97 2.61 1.30
N ALA A 112 -7.67 2.31 1.45
CA ALA A 112 -6.60 3.16 0.93
C ALA A 112 -6.65 3.26 -0.60
N VAL A 113 -6.83 2.13 -1.30
CA VAL A 113 -7.01 2.09 -2.76
C VAL A 113 -8.25 2.88 -3.19
N ASP A 114 -9.37 2.68 -2.51
CA ASP A 114 -10.61 3.40 -2.77
C ASP A 114 -10.44 4.92 -2.65
N ARG A 115 -9.58 5.39 -1.73
CA ARG A 115 -9.23 6.81 -1.62
C ARG A 115 -8.25 7.28 -2.70
N MET A 116 -7.28 6.46 -3.07
CA MET A 116 -6.34 6.78 -4.17
C MET A 116 -7.10 7.01 -5.49
N LEU A 117 -8.13 6.19 -5.73
CA LEU A 117 -9.02 6.33 -6.89
C LEU A 117 -9.84 7.62 -6.85
N ASP A 118 -10.34 8.02 -5.68
CA ASP A 118 -11.06 9.29 -5.53
C ASP A 118 -10.17 10.51 -5.88
N THR A 119 -8.86 10.40 -5.67
CA THR A 119 -7.87 11.47 -5.94
C THR A 119 -7.24 11.43 -7.34
N ALA A 120 -7.68 10.52 -8.22
CA ALA A 120 -7.24 10.42 -9.62
C ALA A 120 -5.70 10.34 -9.81
N VAL A 121 -5.03 9.46 -9.07
CA VAL A 121 -3.61 9.16 -9.30
C VAL A 121 -3.44 8.51 -10.68
N GLY A 122 -2.90 9.26 -11.64
CA GLY A 122 -2.71 8.80 -13.02
C GLY A 122 -1.55 7.81 -13.18
N GLY A 123 -1.60 6.98 -14.22
CA GLY A 123 -0.51 6.06 -14.60
C GLY A 123 -0.26 4.90 -13.62
N VAL A 124 -1.23 4.58 -12.77
CA VAL A 124 -1.13 3.49 -11.78
C VAL A 124 -2.33 2.55 -11.88
N ASP A 125 -2.06 1.25 -11.87
CA ASP A 125 -3.07 0.19 -11.93
C ASP A 125 -3.49 -0.25 -10.52
N PHE A 126 -4.75 0.00 -10.15
CA PHE A 126 -5.27 -0.27 -8.80
C PHE A 126 -5.96 -1.63 -8.67
N TRP A 127 -5.56 -2.38 -7.63
CA TRP A 127 -6.13 -3.67 -7.25
C TRP A 127 -6.54 -3.69 -5.78
N ALA A 128 -7.73 -4.21 -5.50
CA ALA A 128 -8.17 -4.52 -4.15
C ALA A 128 -8.33 -6.04 -3.96
N ILE A 129 -7.63 -6.58 -2.96
CA ILE A 129 -7.64 -8.00 -2.61
C ILE A 129 -8.29 -8.17 -1.25
N ASN A 130 -9.27 -9.07 -1.14
CA ASN A 130 -9.88 -9.35 0.15
C ASN A 130 -10.50 -10.75 0.22
N THR A 131 -10.56 -11.31 1.41
CA THR A 131 -11.38 -12.49 1.72
C THR A 131 -12.85 -12.14 1.91
N ASP A 132 -13.15 -10.89 2.26
CA ASP A 132 -14.52 -10.41 2.44
C ASP A 132 -15.11 -9.94 1.10
N ALA A 133 -16.09 -10.69 0.59
CA ALA A 133 -16.75 -10.38 -0.67
C ALA A 133 -17.61 -9.12 -0.61
N GLN A 134 -18.17 -8.78 0.55
CA GLN A 134 -18.98 -7.58 0.71
C GLN A 134 -18.11 -6.32 0.64
N ALA A 135 -16.94 -6.36 1.28
CA ALA A 135 -15.97 -5.28 1.21
C ALA A 135 -15.49 -5.04 -0.25
N LEU A 136 -15.17 -6.11 -0.99
CA LEU A 136 -14.76 -5.98 -2.41
C LEU A 136 -15.87 -5.47 -3.32
N GLY A 137 -17.12 -5.86 -3.07
CA GLY A 137 -18.26 -5.35 -3.82
C GLY A 137 -18.37 -3.82 -3.77
N ARG A 138 -17.99 -3.22 -2.64
CA ARG A 138 -17.95 -1.75 -2.48
C ARG A 138 -16.78 -1.12 -3.24
N SER A 139 -15.59 -1.71 -3.16
CA SER A 139 -14.41 -1.20 -3.88
C SER A 139 -14.58 -1.26 -5.40
N LYS A 140 -15.23 -2.30 -5.93
CA LYS A 140 -15.60 -2.39 -7.36
C LYS A 140 -16.45 -1.20 -7.83
N ALA A 141 -17.29 -0.64 -6.96
CA ALA A 141 -18.11 0.53 -7.29
C ALA A 141 -17.26 1.79 -7.56
N LYS A 142 -15.99 1.80 -7.12
CA LYS A 142 -15.02 2.88 -7.31
C LYS A 142 -14.03 2.65 -8.46
N GLY A 143 -14.19 1.57 -9.22
CA GLY A 143 -13.38 1.34 -10.44
C GLY A 143 -12.07 0.55 -10.23
N ALA A 144 -11.76 0.09 -9.02
CA ALA A 144 -10.64 -0.82 -8.78
C ALA A 144 -10.87 -2.20 -9.44
N LYS A 145 -9.80 -2.83 -9.93
CA LYS A 145 -9.82 -4.27 -10.22
C LYS A 145 -9.87 -5.01 -8.87
N THR A 146 -10.69 -6.05 -8.76
CA THR A 146 -10.91 -6.74 -7.48
C THR A 146 -10.60 -8.22 -7.59
N LEU A 147 -9.98 -8.77 -6.53
CA LEU A 147 -9.72 -10.20 -6.40
C LEU A 147 -10.22 -10.69 -5.04
N ASN A 148 -11.19 -11.60 -5.07
CA ASN A 148 -11.61 -12.32 -3.87
C ASN A 148 -10.70 -13.53 -3.67
N ILE A 149 -10.05 -13.62 -2.51
CA ILE A 149 -9.12 -14.72 -2.20
C ILE A 149 -9.71 -15.66 -1.15
N GLY A 150 -9.31 -16.93 -1.20
CA GLY A 150 -9.74 -17.93 -0.23
C GLY A 150 -11.24 -18.20 -0.26
N ALA A 151 -11.81 -18.33 -1.46
CA ALA A 151 -13.23 -18.61 -1.65
C ALA A 151 -13.64 -19.90 -0.93
N SER A 152 -12.78 -20.93 -0.93
CA SER A 152 -13.06 -22.19 -0.24
C SER A 152 -12.84 -22.06 1.27
N VAL A 153 -11.77 -21.37 1.69
CA VAL A 153 -11.42 -21.19 3.11
C VAL A 153 -12.44 -20.33 3.87
N THR A 154 -12.90 -19.23 3.28
CA THR A 154 -13.71 -18.22 3.98
C THR A 154 -15.16 -18.15 3.49
N ARG A 155 -15.45 -18.69 2.30
CA ARG A 155 -16.75 -18.53 1.62
C ARG A 155 -17.17 -17.07 1.46
N GLY A 156 -16.19 -16.17 1.32
CA GLY A 156 -16.42 -14.74 1.16
C GLY A 156 -16.77 -13.99 2.44
N LEU A 157 -16.68 -14.62 3.62
CA LEU A 157 -17.07 -14.04 4.91
C LEU A 157 -15.92 -13.30 5.64
N GLY A 158 -14.72 -13.33 5.07
CA GLY A 158 -13.55 -12.72 5.69
C GLY A 158 -12.76 -13.64 6.63
N ALA A 159 -11.57 -13.19 7.03
CA ALA A 159 -10.63 -13.95 7.86
C ALA A 159 -10.86 -13.85 9.38
N GLY A 160 -11.87 -13.11 9.83
CA GLY A 160 -12.24 -13.01 11.26
C GLY A 160 -11.13 -12.50 12.20
N GLY A 161 -10.20 -11.67 11.70
CA GLY A 161 -9.06 -11.20 12.51
C GLY A 161 -7.96 -12.24 12.75
N ASN A 162 -7.99 -13.38 12.05
CA ASN A 162 -6.96 -14.40 12.12
C ASN A 162 -5.99 -14.31 10.92
N PRO A 163 -4.72 -13.94 11.13
CA PRO A 163 -3.72 -13.88 10.07
C PRO A 163 -3.47 -15.21 9.35
N ASP A 164 -3.58 -16.35 10.04
CA ASP A 164 -3.34 -17.65 9.41
C ASP A 164 -4.41 -17.98 8.36
N ILE A 165 -5.67 -17.57 8.60
CA ILE A 165 -6.75 -17.70 7.61
C ILE A 165 -6.48 -16.79 6.41
N GLY A 166 -6.02 -15.55 6.65
CA GLY A 166 -5.63 -14.63 5.58
C GLY A 166 -4.49 -15.18 4.72
N ARG A 167 -3.50 -15.82 5.34
CA ARG A 167 -2.39 -16.47 4.63
C ARG A 167 -2.89 -17.66 3.79
N MET A 168 -3.64 -18.58 4.39
CA MET A 168 -4.20 -19.74 3.68
C MET A 168 -5.08 -19.31 2.50
N ALA A 169 -5.85 -18.23 2.65
CA ALA A 169 -6.65 -17.68 1.58
C ALA A 169 -5.80 -17.17 0.40
N ALA A 170 -4.67 -16.53 0.67
CA ALA A 170 -3.74 -16.09 -0.37
C ALA A 170 -3.01 -17.26 -1.03
N GLU A 171 -2.60 -18.26 -0.24
CA GLU A 171 -1.99 -19.51 -0.73
C GLU A 171 -2.95 -20.35 -1.59
N GLU A 172 -4.26 -20.32 -1.31
CA GLU A 172 -5.28 -20.94 -2.17
C GLU A 172 -5.35 -20.25 -3.54
N SER A 173 -5.14 -18.94 -3.56
CA SER A 173 -5.33 -18.05 -4.73
C SER A 173 -4.02 -17.68 -5.44
N LEU A 174 -2.95 -18.48 -5.31
CA LEU A 174 -1.63 -18.17 -5.86
C LEU A 174 -1.66 -17.85 -7.37
N ALA A 175 -2.28 -18.70 -8.18
CA ALA A 175 -2.33 -18.52 -9.63
C ALA A 175 -3.03 -17.23 -10.06
N GLU A 176 -4.03 -16.80 -9.29
CA GLU A 176 -4.79 -15.56 -9.55
C GLU A 176 -3.95 -14.34 -9.19
N ILE A 177 -3.19 -14.41 -8.08
CA ILE A 177 -2.26 -13.36 -7.67
C ILE A 177 -1.09 -13.26 -8.65
N GLU A 178 -0.53 -14.38 -9.11
CA GLU A 178 0.53 -14.42 -10.12
C GLU A 178 0.09 -13.75 -11.43
N ALA A 179 -1.11 -14.07 -11.92
CA ALA A 179 -1.66 -13.46 -13.13
C ALA A 179 -1.91 -11.95 -12.95
N MET A 180 -2.32 -11.56 -11.74
CA MET A 180 -2.54 -10.16 -11.39
C MET A 180 -1.25 -9.34 -11.37
N VAL A 181 -0.14 -9.89 -10.83
CA VAL A 181 1.15 -9.18 -10.73
C VAL A 181 1.96 -9.23 -12.03
N ALA A 182 1.66 -10.14 -12.94
CA ALA A 182 2.38 -10.27 -14.21
C ALA A 182 2.54 -8.93 -14.96
N GLY A 183 3.75 -8.70 -15.49
CA GLY A 183 4.12 -7.53 -16.28
C GLY A 183 4.25 -6.23 -15.48
N THR A 184 4.43 -6.31 -14.15
CA THR A 184 4.60 -5.14 -13.28
C THR A 184 6.08 -4.86 -13.06
N ASP A 185 6.51 -3.60 -13.19
CA ASP A 185 7.88 -3.19 -12.87
C ASP A 185 8.01 -2.78 -11.39
N LEU A 186 7.02 -2.05 -10.88
CA LEU A 186 6.93 -1.55 -9.52
C LEU A 186 5.58 -1.93 -8.90
N CYS A 187 5.64 -2.69 -7.81
CA CYS A 187 4.47 -3.19 -7.11
C CYS A 187 4.41 -2.60 -5.69
N PHE A 188 3.41 -1.75 -5.43
CA PHE A 188 3.08 -1.31 -4.08
C PHE A 188 2.09 -2.27 -3.46
N VAL A 189 2.43 -2.84 -2.30
CA VAL A 189 1.50 -3.66 -1.52
C VAL A 189 1.14 -2.87 -0.27
N THR A 190 -0.14 -2.54 -0.11
CA THR A 190 -0.61 -1.70 1.00
C THR A 190 -1.66 -2.39 1.86
N SER A 191 -1.55 -2.23 3.19
CA SER A 191 -2.50 -2.81 4.13
C SER A 191 -2.41 -2.19 5.52
N GLY A 192 -3.53 -2.18 6.23
CA GLY A 192 -3.57 -1.97 7.68
C GLY A 192 -3.27 -3.28 8.42
N MET A 193 -2.17 -3.32 9.17
CA MET A 193 -1.71 -4.51 9.88
C MET A 193 -2.44 -4.70 11.20
N GLY A 194 -2.46 -5.95 11.69
CA GLY A 194 -3.17 -6.34 12.91
C GLY A 194 -4.57 -6.92 12.67
N GLY A 195 -5.07 -6.87 11.43
CA GLY A 195 -6.25 -7.63 10.99
C GLY A 195 -5.93 -9.08 10.63
N GLY A 196 -6.91 -9.79 10.04
CA GLY A 196 -6.71 -11.16 9.54
C GLY A 196 -6.18 -11.19 8.11
N THR A 197 -6.95 -10.67 7.17
CA THR A 197 -6.62 -10.71 5.74
C THR A 197 -5.35 -9.94 5.42
N GLY A 198 -5.27 -8.67 5.81
CA GLY A 198 -4.10 -7.82 5.57
C GLY A 198 -2.81 -8.44 6.11
N SER A 199 -2.79 -8.74 7.42
CA SER A 199 -1.64 -9.33 8.10
C SER A 199 -1.20 -10.70 7.55
N GLY A 200 -2.12 -11.49 7.01
CA GLY A 200 -1.85 -12.83 6.51
C GLY A 200 -1.48 -12.89 5.03
N ALA A 201 -2.26 -12.19 4.20
CA ALA A 201 -2.14 -12.23 2.74
C ALA A 201 -1.09 -11.25 2.20
N CYS A 202 -0.84 -10.12 2.86
CA CYS A 202 0.09 -9.10 2.37
C CYS A 202 1.52 -9.64 2.15
N PRO A 203 2.13 -10.41 3.08
CA PRO A 203 3.44 -11.02 2.83
C PRO A 203 3.45 -11.99 1.65
N VAL A 204 2.38 -12.76 1.44
CA VAL A 204 2.27 -13.73 0.33
C VAL A 204 2.18 -13.00 -1.01
N VAL A 205 1.35 -11.96 -1.11
CA VAL A 205 1.25 -11.12 -2.31
C VAL A 205 2.59 -10.47 -2.65
N ALA A 206 3.28 -9.93 -1.64
CA ALA A 206 4.60 -9.34 -1.80
C ALA A 206 5.65 -10.35 -2.27
N GLN A 207 5.63 -11.57 -1.71
CA GLN A 207 6.53 -12.64 -2.11
C GLN A 207 6.40 -12.95 -3.60
N ILE A 208 5.16 -13.15 -4.08
CA ILE A 208 4.88 -13.45 -5.48
C ILE A 208 5.34 -12.32 -6.41
N ALA A 209 5.10 -11.07 -6.02
CA ALA A 209 5.56 -9.92 -6.79
C ALA A 209 7.08 -9.87 -6.90
N LYS A 210 7.77 -10.11 -5.79
CA LYS A 210 9.23 -10.13 -5.75
C LYS A 210 9.82 -11.30 -6.57
N GLU A 211 9.20 -12.48 -6.51
CA GLU A 211 9.58 -13.66 -7.29
C GLU A 211 9.40 -13.43 -8.81
N GLN A 212 8.45 -12.60 -9.22
CA GLN A 212 8.25 -12.18 -10.61
C GLN A 212 9.21 -11.04 -11.05
N GLY A 213 10.10 -10.58 -10.17
CA GLY A 213 11.12 -9.57 -10.48
C GLY A 213 10.67 -8.12 -10.30
N CYS A 214 9.47 -7.88 -9.78
CA CYS A 214 8.96 -6.54 -9.48
C CYS A 214 9.77 -5.89 -8.36
N LEU A 215 10.07 -4.60 -8.48
CA LEU A 215 10.50 -3.81 -7.32
C LEU A 215 9.30 -3.74 -6.36
N THR A 216 9.40 -4.40 -5.22
CA THR A 216 8.24 -4.62 -4.33
C THR A 216 8.35 -3.75 -3.09
N VAL A 217 7.40 -2.84 -2.91
CA VAL A 217 7.37 -1.86 -1.82
C VAL A 217 6.14 -2.10 -0.96
N GLY A 218 6.35 -2.45 0.32
CA GLY A 218 5.27 -2.61 1.29
C GLY A 218 4.98 -1.31 2.02
N ILE A 219 3.78 -0.72 1.89
CA ILE A 219 3.38 0.48 2.63
C ILE A 219 2.26 0.13 3.60
N VAL A 220 2.58 0.06 4.89
CA VAL A 220 1.70 -0.59 5.88
C VAL A 220 1.56 0.22 7.15
N THR A 221 0.39 0.16 7.77
CA THR A 221 0.14 0.83 9.06
C THR A 221 0.10 -0.16 10.23
N LYS A 222 0.65 0.24 11.38
CA LYS A 222 0.38 -0.40 12.67
C LYS A 222 -0.94 0.13 13.21
N PRO A 223 -1.74 -0.69 13.90
CA PRO A 223 -3.03 -0.28 14.46
C PRO A 223 -2.83 0.74 15.59
N PHE A 224 -3.87 1.48 15.95
CA PHE A 224 -3.85 2.32 17.14
C PHE A 224 -3.75 1.46 18.42
N MET A 225 -3.11 1.97 19.48
CA MET A 225 -3.02 1.28 20.78
C MET A 225 -4.40 0.92 21.34
N PHE A 226 -5.42 1.76 21.12
CA PHE A 226 -6.78 1.51 21.61
C PHE A 226 -7.47 0.31 20.93
N GLU A 227 -7.00 -0.12 19.75
CA GLU A 227 -7.54 -1.31 19.09
C GLU A 227 -7.11 -2.62 19.78
N GLY A 228 -6.15 -2.53 20.69
CA GLY A 228 -5.78 -3.57 21.63
C GLY A 228 -4.46 -4.29 21.31
N LYS A 229 -3.82 -4.79 22.37
CA LYS A 229 -2.50 -5.45 22.33
C LYS A 229 -2.43 -6.63 21.37
N ARG A 230 -3.54 -7.37 21.21
CA ARG A 230 -3.59 -8.51 20.30
C ARG A 230 -3.37 -8.09 18.85
N ARG A 231 -4.04 -7.03 18.38
CA ARG A 231 -3.85 -6.50 17.01
C ARG A 231 -2.43 -6.00 16.81
N MET A 232 -1.90 -5.25 17.78
CA MET A 232 -0.51 -4.77 17.73
C MET A 232 0.50 -5.92 17.61
N THR A 233 0.32 -6.99 18.40
CA THR A 233 1.20 -8.16 18.35
C THR A 233 1.10 -8.89 17.00
N GLN A 234 -0.11 -8.99 16.44
CA GLN A 234 -0.31 -9.56 15.11
C GLN A 234 0.34 -8.69 14.03
N ALA A 235 0.24 -7.36 14.16
CA ALA A 235 0.81 -6.41 13.22
C ALA A 235 2.34 -6.51 13.17
N ILE A 236 3.01 -6.54 14.32
CA ILE A 236 4.48 -6.66 14.39
C ILE A 236 4.93 -7.94 13.69
N LYS A 237 4.33 -9.09 14.02
CA LYS A 237 4.66 -10.38 13.39
C LYS A 237 4.42 -10.38 11.87
N ALA A 238 3.37 -9.70 11.41
CA ALA A 238 3.06 -9.60 9.99
C ALA A 238 4.06 -8.70 9.25
N ILE A 239 4.47 -7.58 9.86
CA ILE A 239 5.49 -6.69 9.33
C ILE A 239 6.84 -7.41 9.23
N ASP A 240 7.22 -8.21 10.23
CA ASP A 240 8.45 -9.01 10.21
C ASP A 240 8.46 -9.98 9.02
N ARG A 241 7.35 -10.70 8.81
CA ARG A 241 7.19 -11.57 7.62
C ARG A 241 7.19 -10.77 6.31
N LEU A 242 6.58 -9.59 6.30
CA LEU A 242 6.56 -8.75 5.10
C LEU A 242 7.96 -8.32 4.71
N ARG A 243 8.82 -7.95 5.68
CA ARG A 243 10.22 -7.53 5.44
C ARG A 243 11.03 -8.56 4.67
N GLU A 244 10.80 -9.84 4.92
CA GLU A 244 11.48 -10.93 4.21
C GLU A 244 11.07 -10.99 2.72
N ASN A 245 9.86 -10.51 2.40
CA ASN A 245 9.19 -10.69 1.11
C ASN A 245 9.07 -9.39 0.28
N VAL A 246 9.61 -8.27 0.75
CA VAL A 246 9.67 -7.00 0.00
C VAL A 246 11.11 -6.55 -0.21
N ASP A 247 11.32 -5.57 -1.07
CA ASP A 247 12.60 -4.85 -1.20
C ASP A 247 12.71 -3.75 -0.15
N THR A 248 11.62 -3.00 0.02
CA THR A 248 11.49 -1.92 1.00
C THR A 248 10.14 -2.02 1.71
N VAL A 249 10.13 -1.84 3.04
CA VAL A 249 8.92 -1.66 3.83
C VAL A 249 8.88 -0.27 4.46
N ILE A 250 7.79 0.45 4.22
CA ILE A 250 7.46 1.71 4.87
C ILE A 250 6.40 1.39 5.93
N VAL A 251 6.77 1.56 7.19
CA VAL A 251 5.92 1.24 8.33
C VAL A 251 5.48 2.53 9.00
N VAL A 252 4.18 2.79 8.97
CA VAL A 252 3.59 3.96 9.61
C VAL A 252 2.89 3.53 10.88
N SER A 253 3.08 4.24 11.98
CA SER A 253 2.36 3.99 13.21
C SER A 253 1.13 4.88 13.30
N ASN A 254 -0.07 4.31 13.35
CA ASN A 254 -1.30 5.10 13.49
C ASN A 254 -1.31 5.92 14.80
N ASP A 255 -0.60 5.48 15.83
CA ASP A 255 -0.47 6.25 17.07
C ASP A 255 0.23 7.61 16.85
N ARG A 256 1.14 7.71 15.86
CA ARG A 256 1.79 8.99 15.52
C ARG A 256 0.81 9.99 14.94
N LEU A 257 -0.28 9.50 14.34
CA LEU A 257 -1.34 10.35 13.83
C LEU A 257 -2.06 11.06 14.99
N LEU A 258 -2.08 10.49 16.19
CA LEU A 258 -2.66 11.12 17.37
C LEU A 258 -1.88 12.38 17.81
N GLU A 259 -0.61 12.50 17.42
CA GLU A 259 0.21 13.68 17.74
C GLU A 259 -0.12 14.87 16.83
N ILE A 260 -0.69 14.61 15.64
CA ILE A 260 -0.99 15.64 14.63
C ILE A 260 -2.49 15.96 14.51
N ILE A 261 -3.38 15.08 14.99
CA ILE A 261 -4.83 15.33 14.96
C ILE A 261 -5.31 15.95 16.29
N PRO A 262 -6.27 16.88 16.25
CA PRO A 262 -6.91 17.40 17.46
C PRO A 262 -7.58 16.30 18.29
N ASP A 263 -7.56 16.45 19.62
CA ASP A 263 -8.14 15.47 20.58
C ASP A 263 -9.64 15.20 20.38
N ASP A 264 -10.38 16.13 19.77
CA ASP A 264 -11.82 16.03 19.49
C ASP A 264 -12.13 15.37 18.13
N THR A 265 -11.10 14.95 17.40
CA THR A 265 -11.26 14.31 16.09
C THR A 265 -12.08 13.01 16.19
N PRO A 266 -13.18 12.88 15.43
CA PRO A 266 -13.96 11.63 15.42
C PRO A 266 -13.12 10.43 14.94
N ILE A 267 -13.40 9.24 15.48
CA ILE A 267 -12.68 8.00 15.14
C ILE A 267 -12.67 7.72 13.62
N GLU A 268 -13.79 7.96 12.95
CA GLU A 268 -13.88 7.77 11.49
C GLU A 268 -12.89 8.69 10.74
N ARG A 269 -12.72 9.92 11.22
CA ARG A 269 -11.75 10.87 10.66
C ARG A 269 -10.31 10.43 10.98
N ALA A 270 -10.04 9.87 12.16
CA ALA A 270 -8.72 9.34 12.49
C ALA A 270 -8.30 8.19 11.55
N PHE A 271 -9.20 7.24 11.27
CA PHE A 271 -8.93 6.20 10.27
C PHE A 271 -8.78 6.78 8.86
N ALA A 272 -9.55 7.83 8.53
CA ALA A 272 -9.39 8.53 7.26
C ALA A 272 -7.99 9.13 7.08
N VAL A 273 -7.42 9.69 8.14
CA VAL A 273 -6.05 10.22 8.13
C VAL A 273 -5.04 9.09 7.95
N ALA A 274 -5.23 7.94 8.62
CA ALA A 274 -4.35 6.78 8.45
C ALA A 274 -4.30 6.27 7.01
N ASP A 275 -5.47 6.16 6.38
CA ASP A 275 -5.58 5.75 4.98
C ASP A 275 -4.99 6.82 4.02
N ASP A 276 -5.08 8.11 4.38
CA ASP A 276 -4.45 9.18 3.60
C ASP A 276 -2.91 9.09 3.65
N ILE A 277 -2.31 8.66 4.76
CA ILE A 277 -0.86 8.42 4.79
C ILE A 277 -0.45 7.29 3.83
N LEU A 278 -1.24 6.21 3.76
CA LEU A 278 -0.99 5.14 2.79
C LEU A 278 -1.05 5.67 1.35
N ARG A 279 -2.03 6.54 1.05
CA ARG A 279 -2.15 7.25 -0.23
C ARG A 279 -0.93 8.13 -0.50
N GLN A 280 -0.56 8.98 0.44
CA GLN A 280 0.58 9.89 0.30
C GLN A 280 1.88 9.13 0.04
N GLY A 281 2.07 7.95 0.65
CA GLY A 281 3.26 7.16 0.40
C GLY A 281 3.34 6.52 -0.98
N VAL A 282 2.19 6.10 -1.52
CA VAL A 282 2.12 5.66 -2.93
C VAL A 282 2.36 6.84 -3.86
N VAL A 283 1.61 7.94 -3.69
CA VAL A 283 1.68 9.13 -4.55
C VAL A 283 3.08 9.74 -4.55
N GLY A 284 3.71 9.87 -3.39
CA GLY A 284 5.03 10.48 -3.28
C GLY A 284 6.12 9.76 -4.06
N ILE A 285 6.00 8.44 -4.23
CA ILE A 285 6.98 7.64 -5.00
C ILE A 285 6.53 7.50 -6.46
N SER A 286 5.24 7.28 -6.71
CA SER A 286 4.71 7.12 -8.06
C SER A 286 4.83 8.41 -8.88
N ASP A 287 4.60 9.58 -8.27
CA ASP A 287 4.62 10.86 -8.98
C ASP A 287 6.02 11.19 -9.52
N ILE A 288 7.08 10.83 -8.78
CA ILE A 288 8.48 11.00 -9.21
C ILE A 288 8.77 10.22 -10.50
N ILE A 289 8.07 9.10 -10.71
CA ILE A 289 8.31 8.17 -11.83
C ILE A 289 7.37 8.45 -12.99
N VAL A 290 6.09 8.71 -12.70
CA VAL A 290 5.01 8.77 -13.70
C VAL A 290 4.85 10.15 -14.29
N LYS A 291 4.90 11.20 -13.46
CA LYS A 291 4.63 12.56 -13.91
C LYS A 291 5.93 13.19 -14.44
N PRO A 292 5.89 13.82 -15.63
CA PRO A 292 7.03 14.61 -16.10
C PRO A 292 7.33 15.73 -15.11
N GLY A 293 8.46 15.64 -14.42
CA GLY A 293 8.96 16.69 -13.54
C GLY A 293 9.75 17.77 -14.28
N LEU A 294 9.98 18.91 -13.62
CA LEU A 294 11.05 19.85 -13.99
C LEU A 294 12.42 19.17 -13.94
N ILE A 295 12.58 18.28 -12.95
CA ILE A 295 13.74 17.41 -12.79
C ILE A 295 13.16 16.01 -12.64
N ASN A 296 13.23 15.25 -13.73
CA ASN A 296 12.72 13.89 -13.79
C ASN A 296 13.77 12.93 -13.23
N VAL A 297 13.30 11.96 -12.45
CA VAL A 297 14.11 10.87 -11.92
C VAL A 297 13.77 9.62 -12.74
N ASP A 298 14.77 8.81 -13.08
CA ASP A 298 14.50 7.58 -13.79
C ASP A 298 14.13 6.42 -12.84
N PHE A 299 13.52 5.36 -13.37
CA PHE A 299 13.15 4.21 -12.56
C PHE A 299 14.37 3.43 -12.02
N ALA A 300 15.51 3.48 -12.71
CA ALA A 300 16.71 2.76 -12.30
C ALA A 300 17.33 3.38 -11.04
N ASP A 301 17.30 4.71 -10.94
CA ASP A 301 17.70 5.49 -9.78
C ASP A 301 16.85 5.09 -8.57
N VAL A 302 15.51 5.14 -8.70
CA VAL A 302 14.59 4.74 -7.62
C VAL A 302 14.82 3.27 -7.23
N ARG A 303 14.97 2.38 -8.22
CA ARG A 303 15.27 0.96 -7.97
C ARG A 303 16.60 0.78 -7.24
N SER A 304 17.63 1.57 -7.54
CA SER A 304 18.94 1.47 -6.91
C SER A 304 18.91 1.77 -5.41
N ILE A 305 18.05 2.70 -4.97
CA ILE A 305 17.88 3.04 -3.55
C ILE A 305 16.94 2.08 -2.85
N MET A 306 15.84 1.67 -3.50
CA MET A 306 14.79 0.91 -2.84
C MET A 306 14.99 -0.61 -2.91
N SER A 307 15.82 -1.13 -3.81
CA SER A 307 16.07 -2.57 -3.91
C SER A 307 16.87 -3.07 -2.70
N GLY A 308 16.29 -4.01 -1.94
CA GLY A 308 16.91 -4.57 -0.74
C GLY A 308 17.19 -3.56 0.39
N ALA A 309 16.53 -2.39 0.39
CA ALA A 309 16.79 -1.33 1.37
C ALA A 309 16.27 -1.67 2.78
N GLY A 310 15.38 -2.66 2.90
CA GLY A 310 14.83 -3.11 4.16
C GLY A 310 13.76 -2.15 4.69
N THR A 311 14.00 -1.51 5.84
CA THR A 311 13.02 -0.57 6.41
C THR A 311 13.29 0.85 5.92
N ALA A 312 12.22 1.52 5.50
CA ALA A 312 12.22 2.91 5.10
C ALA A 312 11.27 3.74 5.97
N LEU A 313 11.55 5.03 6.05
CA LEU A 313 10.76 6.01 6.78
C LEU A 313 10.32 7.11 5.82
N MET A 314 9.12 7.64 6.06
CA MET A 314 8.50 8.65 5.23
C MET A 314 8.24 9.90 6.05
N GLY A 315 8.68 11.04 5.53
CA GLY A 315 8.41 12.36 6.09
C GLY A 315 7.70 13.21 5.05
N ILE A 316 6.68 13.95 5.47
CA ILE A 316 5.90 14.82 4.59
C ILE A 316 5.80 16.18 5.26
N GLY A 317 6.10 17.22 4.49
CA GLY A 317 6.02 18.60 4.93
C GLY A 317 5.34 19.47 3.89
N ILE A 318 4.48 20.38 4.35
CA ILE A 318 3.81 21.36 3.51
C ILE A 318 4.18 22.74 4.06
N GLY A 319 4.60 23.63 3.18
CA GLY A 319 4.93 25.01 3.51
C GLY A 319 4.20 25.97 2.59
N ASN A 320 4.02 27.19 3.07
CA ASN A 320 3.30 28.25 2.39
C ASN A 320 3.99 29.61 2.55
N GLY A 321 3.73 30.52 1.61
CA GLY A 321 4.30 31.87 1.65
C GLY A 321 5.76 31.93 1.23
N LYS A 322 6.49 32.95 1.71
CA LYS A 322 7.85 33.28 1.22
C LYS A 322 8.94 32.29 1.64
N THR A 323 8.70 31.55 2.72
CA THR A 323 9.61 30.54 3.27
C THR A 323 9.08 29.12 3.03
N ALA A 324 8.09 28.97 2.12
CA ALA A 324 7.39 27.71 1.88
C ALA A 324 8.34 26.52 1.69
N ALA A 325 9.41 26.69 0.92
CA ALA A 325 10.35 25.61 0.64
C ALA A 325 11.17 25.17 1.87
N GLU A 326 11.66 26.13 2.65
CA GLU A 326 12.42 25.86 3.87
C GLU A 326 11.53 25.25 4.96
N ASP A 327 10.32 25.81 5.13
CA ASP A 327 9.33 25.33 6.10
C ASP A 327 8.84 23.91 5.73
N ALA A 328 8.56 23.65 4.45
CA ALA A 328 8.17 22.33 3.97
C ALA A 328 9.30 21.31 4.18
N ALA A 329 10.54 21.69 3.89
CA ALA A 329 11.69 20.80 4.07
C ALA A 329 11.91 20.51 5.57
N ALA A 330 11.85 21.53 6.43
CA ALA A 330 11.96 21.38 7.88
C ALA A 330 10.85 20.48 8.45
N ALA A 331 9.60 20.65 7.99
CA ALA A 331 8.47 19.82 8.39
C ALA A 331 8.63 18.37 7.91
N ALA A 332 9.16 18.15 6.70
CA ALA A 332 9.37 16.80 6.17
C ALA A 332 10.46 16.04 6.96
N ILE A 333 11.59 16.67 7.26
CA ILE A 333 12.70 16.02 8.00
C ILE A 333 12.39 15.80 9.49
N SER A 334 11.47 16.57 10.06
CA SER A 334 11.03 16.47 11.46
C SER A 334 9.64 15.83 11.62
N SER A 335 9.12 15.22 10.56
CA SER A 335 7.77 14.66 10.53
C SER A 335 7.58 13.60 11.61
N PRO A 336 6.48 13.60 12.38
CA PRO A 336 6.16 12.56 13.37
C PRO A 336 6.04 11.14 12.78
N LEU A 337 5.92 11.03 11.46
CA LEU A 337 5.89 9.77 10.72
C LEU A 337 7.30 9.13 10.62
N LEU A 338 8.35 9.89 10.90
CA LEU A 338 9.73 9.41 10.99
C LEU A 338 9.98 8.88 12.41
N ASP A 339 9.88 7.57 12.60
CA ASP A 339 10.19 6.93 13.90
C ASP A 339 11.69 7.06 14.30
N SER A 340 12.56 7.54 13.40
CA SER A 340 13.99 7.80 13.64
C SER A 340 14.47 8.98 12.78
N THR A 341 15.55 9.65 13.21
CA THR A 341 16.12 10.78 12.46
C THR A 341 16.65 10.31 11.11
N ILE A 342 16.49 11.14 10.08
CA ILE A 342 17.01 10.87 8.72
C ILE A 342 18.54 10.92 8.64
N GLU A 343 19.20 11.38 9.70
CA GLU A 343 20.65 11.59 9.78
C GLU A 343 21.48 10.33 9.51
N ASN A 344 20.92 9.14 9.73
CA ASN A 344 21.62 7.87 9.54
C ASN A 344 21.12 7.08 8.30
N ALA A 345 20.44 7.76 7.38
CA ALA A 345 19.93 7.14 6.16
C ALA A 345 21.03 7.04 5.11
N LYS A 346 21.21 5.84 4.53
CA LYS A 346 22.19 5.61 3.46
C LYS A 346 21.65 5.95 2.07
N GLY A 347 20.33 5.99 1.94
CA GLY A 347 19.65 6.30 0.70
C GLY A 347 18.45 7.20 0.98
N VAL A 348 18.34 8.32 0.28
CA VAL A 348 17.24 9.27 0.44
C VAL A 348 16.66 9.60 -0.93
N VAL A 349 15.36 9.43 -1.08
CA VAL A 349 14.59 9.91 -2.24
C VAL A 349 13.70 11.02 -1.73
N PHE A 350 13.76 12.20 -2.33
CA PHE A 350 12.80 13.25 -2.00
C PHE A 350 12.20 13.91 -3.23
N ASN A 351 10.95 14.30 -3.11
CA ASN A 351 10.20 14.98 -4.15
C ASN A 351 9.74 16.34 -3.66
N ILE A 352 9.90 17.35 -4.51
CA ILE A 352 9.40 18.69 -4.28
C ILE A 352 8.26 18.93 -5.29
N SER A 353 7.05 19.06 -4.78
CA SER A 353 5.87 19.46 -5.55
C SER A 353 5.52 20.90 -5.21
N GLY A 354 5.36 21.75 -6.22
CA GLY A 354 4.87 23.12 -6.03
C GLY A 354 3.98 23.54 -7.19
N GLY A 355 3.29 24.66 -7.06
CA GLY A 355 2.50 25.18 -8.17
C GLY A 355 3.34 25.70 -9.34
N PRO A 356 2.69 26.28 -10.36
CA PRO A 356 3.35 26.76 -11.58
C PRO A 356 4.44 27.81 -11.35
N ASN A 357 4.40 28.47 -10.20
CA ASN A 357 5.34 29.52 -9.81
C ASN A 357 6.57 28.98 -9.04
N LEU A 358 6.73 27.65 -8.90
CA LEU A 358 7.86 27.05 -8.19
C LEU A 358 9.20 27.50 -8.80
N SER A 359 10.00 28.21 -8.01
CA SER A 359 11.27 28.77 -8.45
C SER A 359 12.46 27.85 -8.17
N LEU A 360 13.51 27.97 -8.99
CA LEU A 360 14.77 27.26 -8.74
C LEU A 360 15.39 27.61 -7.38
N ASN A 361 15.18 28.84 -6.88
CA ASN A 361 15.70 29.26 -5.59
C ASN A 361 15.04 28.49 -4.44
N GLU A 362 13.72 28.34 -4.49
CA GLU A 362 12.95 27.54 -3.51
C GLU A 362 13.39 26.08 -3.52
N VAL A 363 13.50 25.48 -4.71
CA VAL A 363 14.00 24.10 -4.86
C VAL A 363 15.40 23.95 -4.26
N ASN A 364 16.31 24.89 -4.53
CA ASN A 364 17.68 24.87 -4.01
C ASN A 364 17.75 25.05 -2.49
N GLN A 365 16.90 25.90 -1.90
CA GLN A 365 16.83 26.10 -0.45
C GLN A 365 16.36 24.84 0.26
N ALA A 366 15.26 24.24 -0.21
CA ALA A 366 14.75 22.97 0.31
C ALA A 366 15.79 21.85 0.21
N ALA A 367 16.39 21.70 -0.97
CA ALA A 367 17.41 20.67 -1.21
C ALA A 367 18.61 20.84 -0.27
N LYS A 368 19.15 22.06 -0.11
CA LYS A 368 20.28 22.33 0.80
C LYS A 368 20.01 21.89 2.23
N LEU A 369 18.80 22.15 2.74
CA LEU A 369 18.43 21.75 4.10
C LEU A 369 18.43 20.24 4.25
N ILE A 370 17.84 19.50 3.30
CA ILE A 370 17.81 18.04 3.31
C ILE A 370 19.24 17.48 3.20
N TYR A 371 20.04 17.98 2.25
CA TYR A 371 21.44 17.58 2.07
C TYR A 371 22.31 17.83 3.32
N SER A 372 22.05 18.91 4.06
CA SER A 372 22.80 19.20 5.29
C SER A 372 22.45 18.29 6.46
N THR A 373 21.34 17.56 6.38
CA THR A 373 20.85 16.69 7.46
C THR A 373 21.25 15.22 7.27
N VAL A 374 21.50 14.80 6.03
CA VAL A 374 21.84 13.39 5.68
C VAL A 374 23.35 13.13 5.78
N GLU A 375 23.76 11.85 5.87
CA GLU A 375 25.19 11.48 5.84
C GLU A 375 25.84 11.93 4.52
N ALA A 376 27.12 12.34 4.58
CA ALA A 376 27.83 12.87 3.40
C ALA A 376 28.04 11.83 2.27
N ASP A 377 27.99 10.54 2.60
CA ASP A 377 28.09 9.42 1.66
C ASP A 377 26.73 8.79 1.33
N ALA A 378 25.62 9.40 1.77
CA ALA A 378 24.28 8.93 1.43
C ALA A 378 24.02 9.10 -0.09
N ASN A 379 23.41 8.09 -0.69
CA ASN A 379 22.89 8.20 -2.06
C ASN A 379 21.60 9.02 -2.03
N VAL A 380 21.56 10.17 -2.69
CA VAL A 380 20.41 11.08 -2.65
C VAL A 380 19.86 11.30 -4.04
N ILE A 381 18.57 11.02 -4.20
CA ILE A 381 17.80 11.25 -5.42
C ILE A 381 16.78 12.34 -5.14
N PHE A 382 16.67 13.31 -6.04
CA PHE A 382 15.69 14.37 -5.92
C PHE A 382 14.89 14.57 -7.21
N GLY A 383 13.57 14.69 -7.05
CA GLY A 383 12.64 15.07 -8.09
C GLY A 383 12.01 16.43 -7.79
N ALA A 384 11.63 17.14 -8.85
CA ALA A 384 10.85 18.37 -8.74
C ALA A 384 9.72 18.34 -9.76
N LEU A 385 8.47 18.52 -9.31
CA LEU A 385 7.29 18.49 -10.17
C LEU A 385 6.40 19.71 -9.93
N VAL A 386 5.68 20.10 -10.97
CA VAL A 386 4.66 21.15 -10.92
C VAL A 386 3.31 20.49 -10.73
N ASP A 387 2.62 20.83 -9.64
CA ASP A 387 1.26 20.41 -9.35
C ASP A 387 0.37 21.65 -9.25
N GLU A 388 -0.49 21.86 -10.26
CA GLU A 388 -1.40 23.00 -10.33
C GLU A 388 -2.36 23.07 -9.14
N THR A 389 -2.63 21.94 -8.47
CA THR A 389 -3.53 21.89 -7.31
C THR A 389 -2.93 22.51 -6.05
N LEU A 390 -1.61 22.69 -6.00
CA LEU A 390 -0.92 23.25 -4.84
C LEU A 390 -0.93 24.78 -4.80
N GLU A 391 -1.25 25.46 -5.92
CA GLU A 391 -1.25 26.92 -6.05
C GLU A 391 0.07 27.54 -5.55
N ASP A 392 0.05 28.26 -4.41
CA ASP A 392 1.23 28.89 -3.80
C ASP A 392 1.89 28.02 -2.70
N ASN A 393 1.45 26.78 -2.52
CA ASN A 393 2.02 25.85 -1.53
C ASN A 393 3.13 24.99 -2.14
N ILE A 394 4.07 24.61 -1.28
CA ILE A 394 5.12 23.63 -1.62
C ILE A 394 4.95 22.43 -0.70
N SER A 395 4.87 21.24 -1.29
CA SER A 395 4.82 19.97 -0.59
C SER A 395 6.11 19.19 -0.85
N ILE A 396 6.75 18.72 0.21
CA ILE A 396 7.97 17.93 0.13
C ILE A 396 7.72 16.59 0.78
N THR A 397 7.98 15.53 0.03
CA THR A 397 7.95 14.15 0.53
C THR A 397 9.37 13.61 0.54
N VAL A 398 9.82 13.13 1.70
CA VAL A 398 11.14 12.53 1.90
C VAL A 398 10.95 11.06 2.26
N LEU A 399 11.62 10.18 1.52
CA LEU A 399 11.73 8.77 1.79
C LEU A 399 13.20 8.46 2.13
N ALA A 400 13.43 8.05 3.37
CA ALA A 400 14.75 7.67 3.85
C ALA A 400 14.84 6.15 4.02
N THR A 401 15.98 5.56 3.63
CA THR A 401 16.21 4.11 3.57
C THR A 401 17.59 3.75 4.11
N GLY A 402 17.82 2.45 4.36
CA GLY A 402 19.14 1.96 4.72
C GLY A 402 19.58 2.29 6.16
N PHE A 403 18.62 2.50 7.06
CA PHE A 403 18.90 2.71 8.48
C PHE A 403 19.61 1.51 9.09
N LYS A 404 20.69 1.76 9.84
CA LYS A 404 21.39 0.73 10.63
C LYS A 404 20.43 0.18 11.69
N THR A 405 19.90 -1.02 11.48
CA THR A 405 19.04 -1.67 12.46
C THR A 405 19.89 -2.00 13.70
N LYS A 406 19.57 -1.40 14.86
CA LYS A 406 20.20 -1.71 16.15
C LYS A 406 20.13 -3.21 16.51
N GLU A 407 19.26 -3.98 15.87
CA GLU A 407 19.13 -5.43 16.03
C GLU A 407 20.33 -6.21 15.45
N SER A 408 21.04 -5.69 14.44
CA SER A 408 22.20 -6.39 13.88
C SER A 408 23.42 -6.39 14.81
N GLU A 409 23.53 -5.41 15.71
CA GLU A 409 24.61 -5.36 16.70
C GLU A 409 24.42 -6.38 17.82
N MET A 410 23.16 -6.69 18.18
CA MET A 410 22.85 -7.63 19.27
C MET A 410 23.01 -9.09 18.81
N GLY A 411 22.78 -9.37 17.52
CA GLY A 411 23.06 -10.68 16.90
C GLY A 411 24.55 -10.93 16.63
N ALA A 412 25.32 -9.88 16.29
CA ALA A 412 26.76 -9.99 16.04
C ALA A 412 27.56 -10.23 17.34
N ARG A 413 27.13 -9.66 18.47
CA ARG A 413 27.77 -9.89 19.78
C ARG A 413 27.55 -11.30 20.34
N ALA A 414 26.47 -11.97 19.97
CA ALA A 414 26.18 -13.34 20.41
C ALA A 414 26.96 -14.43 19.65
N ARG A 415 27.60 -14.10 18.51
CA ARG A 415 28.37 -15.04 17.69
C ARG A 415 29.89 -14.97 17.90
N MET A 416 30.38 -14.07 18.76
CA MET A 416 31.82 -13.85 19.00
C MET A 416 32.33 -14.42 20.34
N SER A 417 31.55 -15.24 21.03
CA SER A 417 31.97 -15.89 22.27
C SER A 417 31.86 -17.42 22.16
N GLU A 418 32.71 -18.03 21.34
CA GLU A 418 33.13 -19.41 21.53
C GLU A 418 34.59 -19.42 22.04
N PRO A 419 34.88 -20.05 23.20
CA PRO A 419 36.26 -20.16 23.67
C PRO A 419 36.97 -21.30 22.93
N THR A 420 37.98 -20.94 22.14
CA THR A 420 38.94 -21.87 21.52
C THR A 420 39.84 -22.48 22.61
N GLN A 421 39.70 -23.78 22.90
CA GLN A 421 40.71 -24.53 23.64
C GLN A 421 41.64 -25.28 22.67
N SER A 422 42.86 -24.77 22.54
CA SER A 422 44.00 -25.40 21.87
C SER A 422 45.03 -25.85 22.90
N THR A 423 45.62 -27.01 22.60
CA THR A 423 46.53 -27.88 23.37
C THR A 423 47.93 -27.32 23.67
N ALA A 424 48.54 -27.69 24.81
CA ALA A 424 49.97 -28.05 24.94
C ALA A 424 50.33 -28.73 26.29
N ARG A 425 51.36 -29.61 26.21
CA ARG A 425 51.97 -30.58 27.17
C ARG A 425 52.62 -29.92 28.42
N SER A 426 53.12 -30.53 29.51
CA SER A 426 53.67 -31.85 29.95
C SER A 426 53.83 -31.76 31.49
N SER A 427 53.78 -32.81 32.33
CA SER A 427 54.89 -33.74 32.66
C SER A 427 54.47 -34.83 33.68
N MET A 428 55.08 -36.02 33.54
CA MET A 428 55.04 -37.30 34.31
C MET A 428 55.32 -37.22 35.85
N PRO A 429 55.38 -38.31 36.68
CA PRO A 429 55.45 -39.76 36.36
C PRO A 429 54.76 -40.83 37.28
N SER A 430 54.80 -42.08 36.77
CA SER A 430 54.94 -43.41 37.46
C SER A 430 53.81 -43.91 38.37
N SER A 431 53.45 -45.20 38.43
CA SER A 431 54.08 -46.48 38.02
C SER A 431 53.04 -47.62 38.13
N ASP A 432 53.24 -48.68 37.33
CA ASP A 432 53.01 -50.12 37.61
C ASP A 432 51.68 -50.57 38.27
N THR A 433 50.86 -51.47 37.74
CA THR A 433 51.11 -52.88 37.38
C THR A 433 49.77 -53.44 36.86
N SER A 434 49.70 -54.13 35.72
CA SER A 434 49.83 -55.59 35.52
C SER A 434 48.55 -56.42 35.75
N PHE A 435 48.03 -56.96 34.63
CA PHE A 435 47.46 -58.33 34.41
C PHE A 435 46.09 -58.72 35.02
N ASN A 436 45.09 -59.02 34.16
CA ASN A 436 44.54 -60.35 33.78
C ASN A 436 43.56 -60.93 34.84
N ASP A 437 42.48 -61.68 34.60
CA ASP A 437 41.89 -62.33 33.43
C ASP A 437 40.51 -62.93 33.82
N VAL A 438 39.70 -63.33 32.82
CA VAL A 438 38.76 -64.48 32.76
C VAL A 438 37.46 -64.57 33.63
N ARG A 439 36.35 -64.70 32.86
CA ARG A 439 35.10 -65.52 32.99
C ARG A 439 34.45 -65.79 34.36
N GLY A 440 33.12 -65.65 34.35
CA GLY A 440 32.25 -66.84 34.51
C GLY A 440 31.03 -66.74 35.43
N GLN A 441 29.85 -66.81 34.80
CA GLN A 441 28.62 -67.53 35.23
C GLN A 441 27.78 -67.07 36.45
N ALA A 442 26.52 -66.78 36.10
CA ALA A 442 25.27 -67.39 36.60
C ALA A 442 24.70 -67.08 37.99
N ALA A 443 23.45 -66.60 37.93
CA ALA A 443 22.27 -66.97 38.70
C ALA A 443 22.10 -66.44 40.15
N GLY A 444 21.01 -65.67 40.31
CA GLY A 444 20.15 -65.73 41.50
C GLY A 444 19.85 -64.38 42.14
N ALA A 445 18.73 -63.76 41.80
CA ALA A 445 17.81 -63.19 42.79
C ALA A 445 16.53 -62.66 42.13
N ARG A 446 15.44 -62.94 42.83
CA ARG A 446 14.03 -62.76 42.49
C ARG A 446 13.57 -61.33 42.83
N ARG A 447 12.51 -60.90 42.11
CA ARG A 447 11.32 -60.16 42.57
C ARG A 447 11.28 -58.61 42.49
N GLN A 448 10.19 -58.21 41.81
CA GLN A 448 9.29 -57.05 42.00
C GLN A 448 9.60 -55.72 41.29
N SER A 449 8.92 -55.51 40.15
CA SER A 449 8.02 -54.36 39.94
C SER A 449 7.30 -54.45 38.59
N GLN A 450 6.04 -54.91 38.59
CA GLN A 450 5.03 -54.60 37.57
C GLN A 450 4.23 -53.40 38.13
N GLN A 451 4.20 -52.26 37.44
CA GLN A 451 3.16 -51.90 36.47
C GLN A 451 1.74 -52.03 37.03
N GLN A 452 1.14 -50.88 37.36
CA GLN A 452 -0.29 -50.78 37.61
C GLN A 452 -0.82 -49.41 37.16
N SER A 453 -1.53 -49.40 36.04
CA SER A 453 -2.56 -48.41 35.73
C SER A 453 -3.56 -49.01 34.74
N ALA A 454 -4.61 -49.67 35.27
CA ALA A 454 -5.89 -49.85 34.58
C ALA A 454 -7.03 -50.25 35.55
N GLN A 455 -8.09 -49.41 35.52
CA GLN A 455 -9.53 -49.74 35.64
C GLN A 455 -10.14 -50.23 36.95
N THR A 456 -11.18 -49.50 37.42
CA THR A 456 -12.56 -49.95 37.78
C THR A 456 -13.34 -48.68 38.21
N ALA A 457 -14.23 -48.08 37.42
CA ALA A 457 -15.66 -48.39 37.16
C ALA A 457 -16.67 -47.88 38.23
N ARG A 458 -17.69 -47.15 37.72
CA ARG A 458 -19.12 -47.07 38.12
C ARG A 458 -19.54 -46.31 39.40
N GLN A 459 -20.25 -45.18 39.23
CA GLN A 459 -21.71 -44.98 39.47
C GLN A 459 -22.07 -43.48 39.66
N SER A 460 -23.20 -43.07 39.06
CA SER A 460 -23.86 -41.76 39.17
C SER A 460 -25.08 -41.84 40.08
N PRO A 461 -25.56 -40.70 40.63
CA PRO A 461 -27.02 -40.50 40.79
C PRO A 461 -27.43 -39.02 40.49
N PRO A 462 -28.71 -38.59 40.63
CA PRO A 462 -29.65 -38.49 39.51
C PRO A 462 -30.20 -37.05 39.26
N VAL A 463 -30.95 -36.93 38.17
CA VAL A 463 -31.69 -35.74 37.68
C VAL A 463 -33.10 -35.70 38.31
N GLN A 464 -33.59 -34.51 38.64
CA GLN A 464 -35.01 -34.22 38.86
C GLN A 464 -35.46 -33.10 37.91
N ASP A 465 -36.52 -33.38 37.16
CA ASP A 465 -37.31 -32.44 36.36
C ASP A 465 -38.35 -31.76 37.27
N ASP A 466 -38.54 -30.44 37.13
CA ASP A 466 -39.86 -29.83 36.97
C ASP A 466 -39.77 -28.31 36.69
N ASP A 467 -40.80 -27.84 35.97
CA ASP A 467 -41.31 -26.48 35.81
C ASP A 467 -40.86 -25.57 34.64
N LEU A 468 -41.79 -25.49 33.68
CA LEU A 468 -42.00 -24.42 32.69
C LEU A 468 -42.20 -23.04 33.35
N PRO A 469 -41.71 -21.92 32.77
CA PRO A 469 -42.14 -20.60 33.18
C PRO A 469 -43.29 -20.04 32.30
N PRO A 470 -44.23 -19.27 32.89
CA PRO A 470 -45.29 -18.56 32.17
C PRO A 470 -44.83 -17.19 31.62
N GLU A 471 -45.65 -16.63 30.73
CA GLU A 471 -45.51 -15.27 30.19
C GLU A 471 -45.69 -14.15 31.24
N SER A 472 -45.09 -13.00 30.90
CA SER A 472 -45.45 -11.61 31.23
C SER A 472 -44.73 -10.88 32.40
N GLY A 473 -44.07 -9.77 32.02
CA GLY A 473 -44.06 -8.50 32.78
C GLY A 473 -42.90 -8.22 33.73
N GLY A 474 -42.08 -7.21 33.40
CA GLY A 474 -41.32 -6.44 34.40
C GLY A 474 -39.88 -6.09 34.02
N GLU A 475 -39.62 -4.82 33.73
CA GLU A 475 -38.28 -4.23 33.57
C GLU A 475 -37.40 -4.47 34.81
N GLN A 476 -36.22 -5.08 34.63
CA GLN A 476 -35.12 -4.93 35.59
C GLN A 476 -33.80 -4.69 34.86
N LEU A 477 -33.26 -3.49 35.08
CA LEU A 477 -31.94 -3.07 34.63
C LEU A 477 -30.83 -3.96 35.23
N PRO A 478 -29.79 -4.34 34.46
CA PRO A 478 -28.66 -5.12 34.97
C PRO A 478 -27.89 -4.42 36.10
N SER A 479 -27.32 -5.23 36.99
CA SER A 479 -26.68 -4.86 38.26
C SER A 479 -25.48 -3.89 38.18
N PHE A 480 -24.96 -3.57 36.99
CA PHE A 480 -23.82 -2.65 36.84
C PHE A 480 -24.20 -1.15 36.91
N LEU A 481 -25.49 -0.79 36.81
CA LEU A 481 -25.96 0.60 36.83
C LEU A 481 -26.23 1.19 38.24
N LYS A 482 -25.98 0.45 39.32
CA LYS A 482 -26.31 0.91 40.69
C LYS A 482 -25.23 1.77 41.39
N ASN A 483 -24.05 1.98 40.80
CA ASN A 483 -22.93 2.63 41.50
C ASN A 483 -22.49 4.02 40.95
N LEU A 484 -23.32 4.71 40.17
CA LEU A 484 -22.99 6.06 39.66
C LEU A 484 -23.79 7.23 40.26
N LYS A 485 -24.21 7.12 41.53
CA LYS A 485 -24.75 8.26 42.31
C LYS A 485 -24.28 8.22 43.77
N LYS A 486 -23.00 8.47 43.99
CA LYS A 486 -22.48 8.98 45.28
C LYS A 486 -21.06 9.53 45.09
N LYS A 487 -20.99 10.72 44.49
CA LYS A 487 -19.93 11.74 44.66
C LYS A 487 -20.39 13.00 43.91
N ARG A 488 -21.22 13.78 44.60
CA ARG A 488 -21.24 15.24 44.50
C ARG A 488 -20.80 15.76 45.85
#